data_AF-A0A1Z8NMB0-F1
#
_entry.id   AF-A0A1Z8NMB0-F1
#
_cell.length_a   1.000
_cell.length_b   1.000
_cell.length_c   1.000
_cell.angle_alpha   90.00
_cell.angle_beta   90.00
_cell.angle_gamma   90.00
#
_symmetry.space_group_name_H-M   'P 1'
#
loop_
_entity.id
_entity.type
_entity.pdbx_description
1 polymer ?
#
loop_
_entity_poly.entity_id
_entity_poly.type
_entity_poly.pdbx_seq_one_letter_code
_entity_poly.pdbx_strand_id
1 'polypeptide(L)'
;MSIARPSPSPAAESRFGSNTVGAALSYGALSGPSEPNPVLETPIPQPAEPPTAIVSPWVLLGTTFTTVFLAELGDKTQLATLLLSAQSGRPIPVFAGAALALISTSLVGVLLGQWLSRHVAPRTLERLAGSLMLVLGIWIGGRALLHLLVTN
;
A
#
# COMPACT_ATOMS: atom_id res chain seq x y z
N MET A 1 42.21 -53.79 -48.16
CA MET A 1 41.41 -54.29 -49.29
C MET A 1 40.32 -53.25 -49.55
N SER A 2 40.40 -52.55 -50.68
CA SER A 2 39.54 -51.42 -51.09
C SER A 2 38.73 -51.85 -52.31
N ILE A 3 37.40 -51.68 -52.28
CA ILE A 3 36.52 -51.63 -53.46
C ILE A 3 35.25 -50.89 -53.01
N ALA A 4 35.11 -49.58 -53.29
CA ALA A 4 34.43 -48.95 -54.45
C ALA A 4 32.89 -49.05 -54.36
N ARG A 5 32.01 -48.06 -54.61
CA ARG A 5 32.01 -46.64 -55.07
C ARG A 5 30.53 -46.09 -54.85
N PRO A 6 30.07 -44.91 -55.35
CA PRO A 6 29.15 -43.98 -54.65
C PRO A 6 27.73 -43.71 -55.24
N SER A 7 26.91 -42.97 -54.45
CA SER A 7 25.74 -42.05 -54.72
C SER A 7 24.47 -42.63 -55.41
N PRO A 8 23.24 -42.00 -55.36
CA PRO A 8 22.86 -40.61 -55.03
C PRO A 8 21.64 -40.42 -54.06
N SER A 9 21.42 -39.16 -53.64
CA SER A 9 20.19 -38.65 -52.98
C SER A 9 19.05 -38.47 -53.99
N PRO A 10 17.78 -38.75 -53.63
CA PRO A 10 16.77 -37.69 -53.66
C PRO A 10 15.59 -37.92 -52.70
N ALA A 11 15.45 -37.11 -51.65
CA ALA A 11 14.16 -36.95 -50.96
C ALA A 11 14.07 -35.59 -50.25
N ALA A 12 14.27 -34.54 -51.02
CA ALA A 12 13.71 -33.22 -50.74
C ALA A 12 12.58 -32.98 -51.76
N GLU A 13 11.42 -33.57 -51.56
CA GLU A 13 10.14 -33.14 -52.16
C GLU A 13 8.98 -34.04 -51.69
N SER A 14 7.89 -33.44 -51.20
CA SER A 14 6.49 -33.97 -51.19
C SER A 14 5.60 -33.46 -50.05
N ARG A 15 5.74 -32.20 -49.61
CA ARG A 15 4.63 -31.51 -48.90
C ARG A 15 4.31 -30.16 -49.54
N PHE A 16 4.02 -30.22 -50.85
CA PHE A 16 3.20 -29.24 -51.55
C PHE A 16 1.92 -29.97 -51.99
N GLY A 17 0.78 -29.64 -51.39
CA GLY A 17 -0.49 -30.25 -51.80
C GLY A 17 -1.64 -30.03 -50.82
N SER A 18 -2.70 -29.39 -51.33
CA SER A 18 -4.05 -29.21 -50.78
C SER A 18 -4.22 -28.12 -49.71
N ASN A 19 -4.67 -26.94 -50.15
CA ASN A 19 -5.99 -26.39 -49.77
C ASN A 19 -6.20 -24.96 -50.33
N THR A 20 -6.19 -24.82 -51.67
CA THR A 20 -6.35 -23.52 -52.35
C THR A 20 -7.57 -23.45 -53.29
N VAL A 21 -8.69 -24.14 -52.99
CA VAL A 21 -9.90 -24.04 -53.84
C VAL A 21 -11.24 -24.07 -53.05
N GLY A 22 -11.27 -23.55 -51.81
CA GLY A 22 -12.51 -23.51 -51.00
C GLY A 22 -13.11 -22.12 -50.74
N ALA A 23 -12.35 -21.04 -50.91
CA ALA A 23 -12.72 -19.73 -50.36
C ALA A 23 -13.45 -18.78 -51.33
N ALA A 24 -13.76 -19.19 -52.56
CA ALA A 24 -14.26 -18.29 -53.61
C ALA A 24 -15.78 -18.35 -53.88
N LEU A 25 -16.54 -19.21 -53.18
CA LEU A 25 -17.99 -19.40 -53.44
C LEU A 25 -18.93 -18.77 -52.41
N SER A 26 -18.44 -17.96 -51.47
CA SER A 26 -19.28 -17.36 -50.42
C SER A 26 -19.39 -15.83 -50.52
N TYR A 27 -19.43 -15.28 -51.73
CA TYR A 27 -19.78 -13.87 -52.00
C TYR A 27 -21.25 -13.71 -52.45
N GLY A 28 -22.14 -14.61 -52.01
CA GLY A 28 -23.52 -14.71 -52.50
C GLY A 28 -24.62 -14.58 -51.44
N ALA A 29 -24.36 -13.99 -50.27
CA ALA A 29 -25.32 -13.97 -49.16
C ALA A 29 -25.48 -12.60 -48.46
N LEU A 30 -25.37 -11.48 -49.19
CA LEU A 30 -25.69 -10.15 -48.64
C LEU A 30 -27.13 -9.75 -48.96
N SER A 31 -28.10 -10.34 -48.26
CA SER A 31 -29.46 -9.78 -48.14
C SER A 31 -30.21 -10.42 -46.96
N GLY A 32 -29.80 -10.05 -45.74
CA GLY A 32 -30.62 -10.17 -44.54
C GLY A 32 -30.77 -8.78 -43.90
N PRO A 33 -31.88 -8.46 -43.23
CA PRO A 33 -32.07 -7.16 -42.61
C PRO A 33 -30.94 -6.92 -41.61
N SER A 34 -30.28 -5.78 -41.71
CA SER A 34 -29.20 -5.38 -40.82
C SER A 34 -29.70 -5.42 -39.38
N GLU A 35 -29.35 -6.47 -38.63
CA GLU A 35 -29.45 -6.40 -37.18
C GLU A 35 -28.68 -5.14 -36.75
N PRO A 36 -29.28 -4.28 -35.90
CA PRO A 36 -28.55 -3.16 -35.34
C PRO A 36 -27.31 -3.74 -34.67
N ASN A 37 -26.14 -3.48 -35.25
CA ASN A 37 -24.88 -3.93 -34.67
C ASN A 37 -24.89 -3.47 -33.20
N PRO A 38 -24.75 -4.36 -32.20
CA PRO A 38 -24.67 -3.92 -30.81
C PRO A 38 -23.66 -2.79 -30.78
N VAL A 39 -24.11 -1.61 -30.35
CA VAL A 39 -23.27 -0.42 -30.29
C VAL A 39 -21.99 -0.89 -29.60
N LEU A 40 -20.89 -0.89 -30.35
CA LEU A 40 -19.58 -1.13 -29.78
C LEU A 40 -19.40 0.02 -28.78
N GLU A 41 -19.84 -0.17 -27.54
CA GLU A 41 -19.40 0.63 -26.42
C GLU A 41 -17.90 0.47 -26.44
N THR A 42 -17.24 1.46 -27.05
CA THR A 42 -15.81 1.54 -27.05
C THR A 42 -15.43 1.45 -25.58
N PRO A 43 -14.61 0.48 -25.17
CA PRO A 43 -14.16 0.39 -23.81
C PRO A 43 -13.61 1.77 -23.45
N ILE A 44 -14.29 2.49 -22.55
CA ILE A 44 -13.80 3.78 -22.10
C ILE A 44 -12.37 3.54 -21.67
N PRO A 45 -11.37 4.28 -22.18
CA PRO A 45 -9.99 4.10 -21.79
C PRO A 45 -9.93 4.12 -20.27
N GLN A 46 -9.80 2.95 -19.65
CA GLN A 46 -9.64 2.88 -18.20
C GLN A 46 -8.38 3.69 -17.93
N PRO A 47 -8.43 4.71 -17.06
CA PRO A 47 -7.24 5.41 -16.64
C PRO A 47 -6.21 4.34 -16.28
N ALA A 48 -5.06 4.35 -16.95
CA ALA A 48 -4.03 3.34 -16.72
C ALA A 48 -3.81 3.26 -15.21
N GLU A 49 -4.13 2.10 -14.61
CA GLU A 49 -3.89 1.94 -13.19
C GLU A 49 -2.41 2.26 -12.95
N PRO A 50 -2.09 3.17 -12.02
CA PRO A 50 -0.71 3.52 -11.77
C PRO A 50 0.06 2.23 -11.47
N PRO A 51 1.26 2.03 -12.04
CA PRO A 51 2.04 0.84 -11.78
C PRO A 51 2.12 0.60 -10.28
N THR A 52 1.60 -0.52 -9.79
CA THR A 52 1.71 -0.90 -8.38
C THR A 52 3.18 -1.09 -8.09
N ALA A 53 3.83 -0.04 -7.56
CA ALA A 53 5.25 -0.08 -7.25
C ALA A 53 5.49 -1.22 -6.26
N ILE A 54 6.27 -2.22 -6.68
CA ILE A 54 6.69 -3.32 -5.80
C ILE A 54 7.74 -2.77 -4.85
N VAL A 55 7.27 -2.14 -3.77
CA VAL A 55 8.12 -1.65 -2.69
C VAL A 55 8.63 -2.82 -1.89
N SER A 56 9.95 -2.88 -1.70
CA SER A 56 10.57 -3.93 -0.89
C SER A 56 10.05 -3.85 0.56
N PRO A 57 9.65 -4.96 1.18
CA PRO A 57 9.20 -4.99 2.58
C PRO A 57 10.23 -4.36 3.54
N TRP A 58 11.51 -4.53 3.24
CA TRP A 58 12.61 -3.92 4.00
C TRP A 58 12.63 -2.40 3.90
N VAL A 59 12.29 -1.85 2.73
CA VAL A 59 12.16 -0.41 2.54
C VAL A 59 10.96 0.10 3.31
N LEU A 60 9.82 -0.61 3.27
CA LEU A 60 8.62 -0.24 4.03
C LEU A 60 8.88 -0.20 5.54
N LEU A 61 9.56 -1.22 6.04
CA LEU A 61 9.89 -1.36 7.45
C LEU A 61 10.91 -0.28 7.85
N GLY A 62 11.93 -0.04 7.03
CA GLY A 62 12.93 0.99 7.28
C GLY A 62 12.36 2.41 7.27
N THR A 63 11.49 2.76 6.31
CA THR A 63 10.88 4.09 6.24
C THR A 63 9.90 4.31 7.40
N THR A 64 9.00 3.36 7.64
CA THR A 64 8.02 3.47 8.72
C THR A 64 8.71 3.53 10.09
N PHE A 65 9.69 2.66 10.33
CA PHE A 65 10.48 2.68 11.57
C PHE A 65 11.19 4.01 11.74
N THR A 66 11.91 4.50 10.73
CA THR A 66 12.69 5.74 10.84
C THR A 66 11.77 6.94 11.07
N THR A 67 10.66 7.04 10.33
CA THR A 67 9.70 8.14 10.48
C THR A 67 9.08 8.14 11.87
N VAL A 68 8.61 6.98 12.35
CA VAL A 68 8.02 6.87 13.69
C VAL A 68 9.07 7.08 14.78
N PHE A 69 10.28 6.52 14.62
CA PHE A 69 11.38 6.69 15.57
C PHE A 69 11.79 8.16 15.71
N LEU A 70 11.92 8.90 14.60
CA LEU A 70 12.19 10.34 14.65
C LEU A 70 11.04 11.13 15.26
N ALA A 71 9.79 10.76 14.99
CA ALA A 71 8.62 11.42 15.57
C ALA A 71 8.52 11.22 17.09
N GLU A 72 8.96 10.05 17.58
CA GLU A 72 8.89 9.66 18.99
C GLU A 72 10.20 9.92 19.77
N LEU A 73 11.28 10.32 19.10
CA LEU A 73 12.58 10.58 19.73
C LEU A 73 12.48 11.74 20.72
N GLY A 74 12.72 11.48 22.00
CA GLY A 74 12.60 12.48 23.05
C GLY A 74 11.17 12.71 23.54
N ASP A 75 10.24 11.79 23.27
CA ASP A 75 8.92 11.84 23.90
C ASP A 75 9.01 11.84 25.44
N LYS A 76 8.04 12.47 26.07
CA LYS A 76 7.88 12.55 27.53
C LYS A 76 7.86 11.17 28.17
N THR A 77 7.37 10.14 27.47
CA THR A 77 7.39 8.76 27.97
C THR A 77 8.82 8.22 28.09
N GLN A 78 9.74 8.61 27.20
CA GLN A 78 11.15 8.22 27.29
C GLN A 78 11.84 8.88 28.49
N LEU A 79 11.60 10.18 28.73
CA LEU A 79 12.10 10.86 29.91
C LEU A 79 11.50 10.31 31.21
N ALA A 80 10.20 10.02 31.23
CA ALA A 80 9.54 9.41 32.38
C ALA A 80 10.13 8.03 32.70
N THR A 81 10.37 7.21 31.67
CA THR A 81 10.98 5.87 31.83
C THR A 81 12.42 5.98 32.31
N LEU A 82 13.19 6.93 31.77
CA LEU A 82 14.58 7.19 32.20
C LEU A 82 14.63 7.64 33.66
N LEU A 83 13.78 8.60 34.05
CA LEU A 83 13.69 9.08 35.43
C LEU A 83 13.24 7.97 36.39
N LEU A 84 12.25 7.18 35.99
CA LEU A 84 11.78 6.04 36.80
C LEU A 84 12.87 4.98 36.95
N SER A 85 13.62 4.69 35.88
CA SER A 85 14.77 3.78 35.93
C SER A 85 15.89 4.31 36.83
N ALA A 86 16.18 5.62 36.75
CA ALA A 86 17.18 6.26 37.59
C ALA A 86 16.76 6.26 39.07
N GLN A 87 15.48 6.48 39.38
CA GLN A 87 14.97 6.55 40.74
C GLN A 87 14.83 5.18 41.40
N SER A 88 14.45 4.15 40.64
CA SER A 88 14.24 2.80 41.16
C SER A 88 15.52 1.96 41.24
N GLY A 89 16.60 2.36 40.57
CA GLY A 89 17.87 1.63 40.54
C GLY A 89 17.79 0.24 39.90
N ARG A 90 16.66 -0.10 39.27
CA ARG A 90 16.37 -1.42 38.70
C ARG A 90 15.89 -1.26 37.25
N PRO A 91 16.82 -1.16 36.27
CA PRO A 91 16.47 -0.81 34.89
C PRO A 91 15.64 -1.89 34.18
N ILE A 92 15.88 -3.17 34.44
CA ILE A 92 15.18 -4.28 33.79
C ILE A 92 13.67 -4.30 34.09
N PRO A 93 13.19 -4.26 35.35
CA PRO A 93 11.75 -4.24 35.62
C PRO A 93 11.06 -2.96 35.14
N VAL A 94 11.76 -1.82 35.14
CA VAL A 94 11.22 -0.57 34.57
C VAL A 94 11.03 -0.69 33.06
N PHE A 95 12.01 -1.25 32.36
CA PHE A 95 11.89 -1.53 30.93
C PHE A 95 10.71 -2.47 30.63
N ALA A 96 10.57 -3.57 31.38
CA ALA A 96 9.47 -4.51 31.20
C ALA A 96 8.11 -3.85 31.46
N GLY A 97 7.99 -3.04 32.52
CA GLY A 97 6.77 -2.29 32.83
C GLY A 97 6.41 -1.28 31.75
N ALA A 98 7.39 -0.50 31.28
CA ALA A 98 7.21 0.48 30.21
C ALA A 98 6.83 -0.19 28.88
N ALA A 99 7.47 -1.31 28.54
CA ALA A 99 7.14 -2.08 27.35
C ALA A 99 5.70 -2.63 27.40
N LEU A 100 5.29 -3.21 28.55
CA LEU A 100 3.92 -3.68 28.75
C LEU A 100 2.90 -2.54 28.68
N ALA A 101 3.21 -1.38 29.27
CA ALA A 101 2.36 -0.20 29.20
C ALA A 101 2.19 0.29 27.75
N LEU A 102 3.27 0.33 26.97
CA LEU A 102 3.24 0.74 25.57
C LEU A 102 2.42 -0.23 24.72
N ILE A 103 2.64 -1.53 24.87
CA ILE A 103 1.87 -2.57 24.15
C ILE A 103 0.38 -2.46 24.50
N SER A 104 0.06 -2.34 25.79
CA SER A 104 -1.33 -2.23 26.26
C SER A 104 -2.02 -0.98 25.72
N THR A 105 -1.35 0.16 25.78
CA THR A 105 -1.87 1.43 25.28
C THR A 105 -2.06 1.40 23.77
N SER A 106 -1.11 0.82 23.04
CA SER A 106 -1.17 0.66 21.58
C SER A 106 -2.33 -0.26 21.18
N LEU A 107 -2.50 -1.38 21.89
CA LEU A 107 -3.61 -2.31 21.66
C LEU A 107 -4.97 -1.62 21.85
N VAL A 108 -5.14 -0.90 22.97
CA VAL A 108 -6.36 -0.12 23.22
C VAL A 108 -6.58 0.93 22.15
N GLY A 109 -5.52 1.64 21.74
CA GLY A 109 -5.58 2.64 20.67
C GLY A 109 -6.01 2.05 19.32
N VAL A 110 -5.48 0.89 18.93
CA VAL A 110 -5.85 0.20 17.69
C VAL A 110 -7.30 -0.29 17.74
N LEU A 111 -7.72 -0.91 18.85
CA LEU A 111 -9.10 -1.39 19.01
C LEU A 111 -10.10 -0.23 18.96
N LEU A 112 -9.82 0.85 19.70
CA LEU A 112 -10.67 2.03 19.72
C LEU A 112 -10.68 2.73 18.36
N GLY A 113 -9.51 2.87 17.72
CA GLY A 113 -9.39 3.46 16.38
C GLY A 113 -10.15 2.65 15.32
N GLN A 114 -10.08 1.32 15.38
CA GLN A 114 -10.83 0.43 14.49
C GLN A 114 -12.34 0.55 14.72
N TRP A 115 -12.77 0.60 15.98
CA TRP A 115 -14.18 0.80 16.33
C TRP A 115 -14.69 2.15 15.80
N LEU A 116 -13.91 3.21 16.02
CA LEU A 116 -14.26 4.58 15.63
C LEU A 116 -14.30 4.76 14.11
N SER A 117 -13.35 4.14 13.40
CA SER A 117 -13.31 4.13 11.92
C SER A 117 -14.55 3.49 11.28
N ARG A 118 -15.18 2.52 11.97
CA ARG A 118 -16.42 1.87 11.49
C ARG A 118 -17.68 2.68 11.77
N HIS A 119 -17.69 3.48 12.84
CA HIS A 119 -18.89 4.19 13.30
C HIS A 119 -18.91 5.69 12.94
N VAL A 120 -17.76 6.28 12.63
CA VAL A 120 -17.61 7.73 12.44
C VAL A 120 -17.01 8.02 11.07
N ALA A 121 -17.60 8.98 10.35
CA ALA A 121 -17.08 9.41 9.06
C ALA A 121 -15.66 10.01 9.21
N PRO A 122 -14.71 9.70 8.29
CA PRO A 122 -13.32 10.14 8.39
C PRO A 122 -13.17 11.65 8.55
N ARG A 123 -13.99 12.42 7.81
CA ARG A 123 -14.01 13.89 7.85
C ARG A 123 -14.35 14.43 9.24
N THR A 124 -15.23 13.75 9.97
CA THR A 124 -15.60 14.15 11.34
C THR A 124 -14.43 13.90 12.28
N LEU A 125 -13.72 12.78 12.08
CA LEU A 125 -12.55 12.42 12.88
C LEU A 125 -11.38 13.39 12.70
N GLU A 126 -11.09 13.78 11.47
CA GLU A 126 -10.08 14.79 11.13
C GLU A 126 -10.39 16.15 11.76
N ARG A 127 -11.65 16.60 11.63
CA ARG A 127 -12.10 17.86 12.24
C ARG A 127 -12.01 17.82 13.76
N LEU A 128 -12.41 16.72 14.37
CA LEU A 128 -12.35 16.54 15.82
C LEU A 128 -10.90 16.58 16.30
N ALA A 129 -10.01 15.81 15.67
CA ALA A 129 -8.60 15.76 16.03
C ALA A 129 -7.93 17.15 15.88
N GLY A 130 -8.16 17.84 14.75
CA GLY A 130 -7.64 19.19 14.52
C GLY A 130 -8.18 20.20 15.53
N SER A 131 -9.49 20.18 15.80
CA SER A 131 -10.11 21.07 16.78
C SER A 131 -9.58 20.82 18.19
N LEU A 132 -9.41 19.55 18.59
CA LEU A 132 -8.87 19.19 19.90
C LEU A 132 -7.43 19.70 20.05
N MET A 133 -6.62 19.53 18.99
CA MET A 133 -5.24 20.01 18.94
C MET A 133 -5.14 21.54 19.09
N LEU A 134 -6.00 22.29 18.40
CA LEU A 134 -6.07 23.75 18.53
C LEU A 134 -6.47 24.18 19.95
N VAL A 135 -7.51 23.57 20.51
CA VAL A 135 -7.99 23.90 21.86
C VAL A 135 -6.92 23.62 22.90
N LEU A 136 -6.27 22.45 22.84
CA LEU A 136 -5.16 22.10 23.75
C LEU A 136 -3.98 23.04 23.59
N GLY A 137 -3.61 23.40 22.36
CA GLY A 137 -2.53 24.35 22.09
C GLY A 137 -2.79 25.72 22.69
N ILE A 138 -3.99 26.27 22.46
CA ILE A 138 -4.41 27.57 23.00
C ILE A 138 -4.46 27.51 24.54
N TRP A 139 -4.98 26.42 25.10
CA TRP A 139 -5.07 26.24 26.55
C TRP A 139 -3.69 26.20 27.21
N ILE A 140 -2.78 25.37 26.70
CA ILE A 140 -1.44 25.21 27.25
C ILE A 140 -0.63 26.50 27.07
N GLY A 141 -0.65 27.08 25.87
CA GLY A 141 0.05 28.32 25.56
C GLY A 141 -0.49 29.51 26.37
N GLY A 142 -1.81 29.64 26.48
CA GLY A 142 -2.46 30.68 27.28
C GLY A 142 -2.16 30.54 28.77
N ARG A 143 -2.20 29.33 29.32
CA ARG A 143 -1.83 29.07 30.71
C ARG A 143 -0.37 29.40 30.99
N ALA A 144 0.54 29.04 30.07
CA ALA A 144 1.96 29.39 30.18
C ALA A 144 2.17 30.91 30.13
N LEU A 145 1.49 31.60 29.22
CA LEU A 145 1.56 33.06 29.08
C LEU A 145 1.01 33.78 30.32
N LEU A 146 -0.13 33.35 30.84
CA LEU A 146 -0.69 33.91 32.08
C LEU A 146 0.25 33.69 33.27
N HIS A 147 0.86 32.51 33.38
CA HIS A 147 1.85 32.26 34.44
C HIS A 147 3.06 33.18 34.32
N LEU A 148 3.53 33.45 33.09
CA LEU A 148 4.63 34.40 32.85
C LEU A 148 4.26 35.85 33.12
N LEU A 149 3.00 36.25 32.87
CA LEU A 149 2.53 37.62 33.09
C LEU A 149 2.14 37.92 34.54
N VAL A 150 1.72 36.91 35.30
CA VAL A 150 1.27 37.07 36.70
C VAL A 150 2.39 36.79 37.70
N THR A 151 3.38 35.98 37.34
CA THR A 151 4.45 35.52 38.25
C THR A 151 5.78 36.27 38.06
N ASN A 152 5.80 37.34 37.24
CA ASN A 152 6.91 38.28 37.06
C ASN A 152 6.48 39.68 37.46
#